data_AF-A0A090SW51-F1
#
_entry.id   AF-A0A090SW51-F1
#
_cell.length_a   1.000
_cell.length_b   1.000
_cell.length_c   1.000
_cell.angle_alpha   90.00
_cell.angle_beta   90.00
_cell.angle_gamma   90.00
#
_symmetry.space_group_name_H-M   'P 1'
#
loop_
_entity.id
_entity.type
_entity.pdbx_description
1 polymer ?
#
loop_
_entity_poly.entity_id
_entity_poly.type
_entity_poly.pdbx_seq_one_letter_code
_entity_poly.pdbx_strand_id
1 'polypeptide(L)'
;MDFKHNDLRFNVSLDDRMGFGVNKTFGIQDTPIYFFVGGHYVDRNSRYIAVTPGIGAEFRVKPIGFYVDVTPAIYLDEFEIELEARAGFRVYF
;
A
#
# COMPACT_ATOMS: atom_id res chain seq x y z
N MET A 1 -6.10 -6.46 -4.40
CA MET A 1 -7.30 -6.38 -3.55
C MET A 1 -6.87 -5.87 -2.20
N ASP A 2 -7.58 -4.85 -1.70
CA ASP A 2 -7.17 -4.07 -0.54
C ASP A 2 -8.24 -4.15 0.54
N PHE A 3 -7.85 -4.59 1.74
CA PHE A 3 -8.73 -4.68 2.90
C PHE A 3 -8.21 -3.75 4.01
N LYS A 4 -9.10 -2.98 4.65
CA LYS A 4 -8.74 -2.08 5.75
C LYS A 4 -9.52 -2.46 7.01
N HIS A 5 -8.81 -2.63 8.11
CA HIS A 5 -9.39 -2.76 9.44
C HIS A 5 -8.69 -1.77 10.38
N ASN A 6 -9.43 -0.80 10.90
CA ASN A 6 -8.90 0.36 11.63
C ASN A 6 -7.81 1.08 10.82
N ASP A 7 -6.62 1.27 11.41
CA ASP A 7 -5.48 1.93 10.76
C ASP A 7 -4.58 0.97 9.98
N LEU A 8 -4.94 -0.32 9.88
CA LEU A 8 -4.17 -1.32 9.14
C LEU A 8 -4.80 -1.60 7.78
N ARG A 9 -3.97 -1.55 6.75
CA ARG A 9 -4.30 -1.89 5.36
C ARG A 9 -3.53 -3.14 4.95
N PHE A 10 -4.27 -4.13 4.48
CA PHE A 10 -3.77 -5.37 3.91
C PHE A 10 -3.92 -5.33 2.39
N ASN A 11 -2.84 -5.64 1.68
CA ASN A 11 -2.78 -5.59 0.23
C ASN A 11 -2.48 -6.99 -0.29
N VAL A 12 -3.30 -7.52 -1.18
CA VAL A 12 -3.00 -8.76 -1.91
C VAL A 12 -2.88 -8.43 -3.40
N SER A 13 -1.71 -8.67 -3.97
CA SER A 13 -1.46 -8.65 -5.41
C SER A 13 -1.73 -10.04 -5.98
N LEU A 14 -2.58 -10.12 -7.00
CA LEU A 14 -2.91 -11.36 -7.73
C LEU A 14 -2.46 -11.33 -9.20
N ASP A 15 -1.69 -10.32 -9.61
CA ASP A 15 -1.06 -10.30 -10.94
C ASP A 15 0.03 -11.39 -11.03
N ASP A 16 0.80 -11.45 -12.12
CA ASP A 16 1.83 -12.48 -12.43
C ASP A 16 2.80 -12.86 -11.28
N ARG A 17 2.81 -12.12 -10.18
CA ARG A 17 3.53 -12.38 -8.94
C ARG A 17 2.65 -12.11 -7.71
N MET A 18 2.42 -13.14 -6.88
CA MET A 18 1.66 -13.00 -5.64
C MET A 18 2.44 -12.17 -4.63
N GLY A 19 1.76 -11.20 -4.01
CA GLY A 19 2.36 -10.34 -3.00
C GLY A 19 1.37 -10.03 -1.88
N PHE A 20 1.88 -9.96 -0.66
CA PHE A 20 1.12 -9.61 0.53
C PHE A 20 1.78 -8.42 1.24
N GLY A 21 1.01 -7.36 1.48
CA GLY A 21 1.46 -6.17 2.18
C GLY A 21 0.62 -5.86 3.40
N VAL A 22 1.27 -5.31 4.43
CA VAL A 22 0.61 -4.73 5.60
C VAL A 22 1.16 -3.34 5.82
N ASN A 23 0.27 -2.35 5.85
CA ASN A 23 0.58 -0.94 6.00
C ASN A 23 -0.24 -0.34 7.13
N LYS A 24 0.41 0.40 8.04
CA LYS A 24 -0.26 1.29 8.99
C LYS A 24 -0.43 2.66 8.36
N THR A 25 -1.66 3.18 8.38
CA THR A 25 -2.01 4.50 7.81
C THR A 25 -2.20 5.54 8.89
N PHE A 26 -1.74 6.76 8.65
CA PHE A 26 -1.90 7.93 9.51
C PHE A 26 -2.61 9.03 8.72
N GLY A 27 -3.89 9.24 9.01
CA GLY A 27 -4.69 10.27 8.33
C GLY A 27 -4.33 11.68 8.78
N ILE A 28 -4.36 12.64 7.84
CA ILE A 28 -4.27 14.06 8.15
C ILE A 28 -5.70 14.61 8.26
N GLN A 29 -5.99 15.28 9.37
CA GLN A 29 -7.32 15.81 9.66
C GLN A 29 -7.80 16.78 8.56
N ASP A 30 -9.08 16.67 8.20
CA ASP A 30 -9.75 17.52 7.20
C ASP A 30 -9.13 17.52 5.79
N THR A 31 -8.35 16.48 5.46
CA THR A 31 -7.79 16.30 4.11
C THR A 31 -7.99 14.87 3.62
N PRO A 32 -7.98 14.63 2.29
CA PRO A 32 -7.94 13.27 1.76
C PRO A 32 -6.56 12.61 1.94
N ILE A 33 -5.58 13.30 2.50
CA ILE A 33 -4.17 12.89 2.52
C ILE A 33 -3.88 12.02 3.75
N TYR A 34 -3.02 11.03 3.55
CA TYR A 34 -2.48 10.20 4.63
C TYR A 34 -1.02 9.84 4.38
N PHE A 35 -0.32 9.57 5.47
CA PHE A 35 0.96 8.87 5.42
C PHE A 35 0.75 7.39 5.69
N PHE A 36 1.65 6.55 5.22
CA PHE A 36 1.66 5.15 5.60
C PHE A 36 3.09 4.63 5.76
N VAL A 37 3.22 3.59 6.56
CA VAL A 37 4.44 2.80 6.68
C VAL A 37 4.07 1.35 6.84
N GLY A 38 4.83 0.47 6.21
CA GLY A 38 4.59 -0.94 6.29
C GLY A 38 5.65 -1.72 5.55
N GLY A 39 5.31 -2.96 5.24
CA GLY A 39 6.12 -3.79 4.38
C GLY A 39 5.26 -4.64 3.48
N HIS A 40 5.85 -5.08 2.39
CA HIS A 40 5.25 -6.09 1.54
C HIS A 40 6.24 -7.20 1.23
N TYR A 41 5.71 -8.40 1.18
CA TYR A 41 6.37 -9.60 0.69
C TYR A 41 5.90 -9.84 -0.73
N VAL A 42 6.83 -9.99 -1.67
CA VAL A 42 6.52 -10.29 -3.08
C VAL A 42 7.33 -11.50 -3.51
N ASP A 43 6.65 -12.49 -4.09
CA ASP A 43 7.29 -13.67 -4.67
C ASP A 43 7.53 -13.42 -6.17
N ARG A 44 8.74 -12.95 -6.51
CA ARG A 44 9.13 -12.51 -7.86
C ARG A 44 10.33 -13.31 -8.38
N ASN A 45 10.24 -14.64 -8.57
CA ASN A 45 11.37 -15.54 -8.91
C ASN A 45 12.56 -15.52 -7.91
N SER A 46 12.56 -14.60 -6.97
CA SER A 46 13.37 -14.43 -5.79
C SER A 46 12.42 -13.85 -4.73
N ARG A 47 12.62 -14.22 -3.46
CA ARG A 47 11.75 -13.78 -2.36
C ARG A 47 12.19 -12.38 -1.97
N TYR A 48 11.28 -11.42 -2.03
CA TYR A 48 11.60 -10.03 -1.72
C TYR A 48 10.81 -9.53 -0.51
N ILE A 49 11.54 -8.98 0.47
CA ILE A 49 10.94 -8.19 1.55
C ILE A 49 11.23 -6.72 1.30
N ALA A 50 10.19 -5.91 1.18
CA ALA A 50 10.32 -4.47 1.03
C ALA A 50 9.68 -3.72 2.20
N VAL A 51 10.32 -2.61 2.59
CA VAL A 51 9.73 -1.60 3.48
C VAL A 51 9.18 -0.46 2.63
N THR A 52 7.94 -0.05 2.90
CA THR A 52 7.23 0.95 2.10
C THR A 52 6.66 2.08 2.96
N PRO A 53 7.46 3.11 3.27
CA PRO A 53 6.94 4.39 3.72
C PRO A 53 6.39 5.18 2.54
N GLY A 54 5.27 5.88 2.70
CA GLY A 54 4.72 6.66 1.61
C GLY A 54 3.66 7.66 2.02
N ILE A 55 3.20 8.39 1.00
CA ILE A 55 2.09 9.33 1.09
C ILE A 55 1.01 8.90 0.10
N GLY A 56 -0.24 9.06 0.49
CA GLY A 56 -1.37 8.78 -0.37
C GLY A 56 -2.49 9.78 -0.18
N ALA A 57 -3.43 9.76 -1.13
CA ALA A 57 -4.69 10.48 -1.05
C ALA A 57 -5.84 9.53 -1.32
N GLU A 58 -6.94 9.66 -0.58
CA GLU A 58 -8.14 8.87 -0.76
C GLU A 58 -9.39 9.74 -0.85
N PHE A 59 -10.19 9.50 -1.88
CA PHE A 59 -11.51 10.08 -2.06
C PHE A 59 -12.56 9.01 -1.78
N ARG A 60 -13.35 9.19 -0.71
CA ARG A 60 -14.33 8.21 -0.26
C ARG A 60 -15.75 8.59 -0.66
N VAL A 61 -16.40 7.72 -1.43
CA VAL A 61 -17.84 7.78 -1.77
C VAL A 61 -18.48 6.46 -1.38
N LYS A 62 -19.05 6.40 -0.17
CA LYS A 62 -19.52 5.14 0.44
C LYS A 62 -20.41 4.34 -0.54
N PRO A 63 -20.19 3.01 -0.67
CA PRO A 63 -19.29 2.15 0.12
C PRO A 63 -17.86 2.04 -0.44
N ILE A 64 -17.49 2.82 -1.47
CA ILE A 64 -16.23 2.68 -2.20
C ILE A 64 -15.32 3.88 -1.91
N GLY A 65 -14.00 3.71 -1.99
CA GLY A 65 -13.03 4.80 -2.04
C GLY A 65 -12.04 4.58 -3.17
N PHE A 66 -11.63 5.66 -3.82
CA PHE A 66 -10.51 5.64 -4.76
C PHE A 66 -9.27 6.21 -4.07
N TYR A 67 -8.12 5.57 -4.23
CA TYR A 67 -6.86 6.03 -3.66
C TYR A 67 -5.73 6.07 -4.68
N VAL A 68 -4.76 6.94 -4.40
CA VAL A 68 -3.47 7.01 -5.09
C VAL A 68 -2.38 7.12 -4.04
N ASP A 69 -1.32 6.34 -4.19
CA ASP A 69 -0.16 6.28 -3.30
C ASP A 69 1.13 6.51 -4.10
N VAL A 70 2.11 7.11 -3.44
CA VAL A 70 3.50 7.16 -3.90
C VAL A 70 4.42 6.71 -2.75
N THR A 71 5.33 5.79 -3.04
CA THR A 71 6.22 5.18 -2.03
C THR A 71 7.58 4.88 -2.66
N PRO A 72 8.70 5.21 -2.00
CA PRO A 72 9.95 4.50 -2.21
C PRO A 72 9.80 3.09 -1.61
N ALA A 73 9.86 2.05 -2.44
CA ALA A 73 10.00 0.66 -2.00
C ALA A 73 11.48 0.37 -1.77
N ILE A 74 11.82 0.04 -0.52
CA ILE A 74 13.19 -0.32 -0.13
C ILE A 74 13.27 -1.83 -0.04
N TYR A 75 13.85 -2.47 -1.05
CA TYR A 75 14.03 -3.92 -1.13
C TYR A 75 15.25 -4.32 -0.30
N LEU A 76 15.02 -5.10 0.77
CA LEU A 76 16.05 -5.41 1.76
C LEU A 76 17.07 -6.43 1.25
N ASP A 77 16.69 -7.29 0.31
CA ASP A 77 17.54 -8.36 -0.20
C ASP A 77 18.62 -7.84 -1.17
N GLU A 78 18.29 -6.83 -1.97
CA GLU A 78 19.19 -6.24 -2.97
C GLU A 78 19.70 -4.84 -2.59
N PHE A 79 19.24 -4.29 -1.45
CA PHE A 79 19.45 -2.89 -1.04
C PHE A 79 19.08 -1.89 -2.15
N GLU A 80 18.06 -2.24 -2.94
CA GLU A 80 17.55 -1.42 -4.03
C GLU A 80 16.41 -0.52 -3.54
N ILE A 81 16.34 0.69 -4.10
CA ILE A 81 15.26 1.64 -3.83
C ILE A 81 14.56 1.93 -5.15
N GLU A 82 13.27 1.62 -5.21
CA GLU A 82 12.43 1.88 -6.37
C GLU A 82 11.29 2.83 -6.00
N LEU A 83 11.03 3.84 -6.83
CA LEU A 83 9.88 4.73 -6.61
C LEU A 83 8.64 4.13 -7.30
N GLU A 84 7.64 3.79 -6.51
CA GLU A 84 6.40 3.20 -7.00
C GLU A 84 5.21 4.15 -6.83
N ALA A 85 4.35 4.18 -7.83
CA ALA A 85 3.04 4.80 -7.77
C ALA A 85 1.95 3.72 -7.88
N ARG A 86 0.95 3.78 -7.00
CA ARG A 86 -0.15 2.79 -6.96
C ARG A 86 -1.48 3.52 -6.95
N ALA A 87 -2.48 3.00 -7.65
CA ALA A 87 -3.85 3.51 -7.59
C ALA A 87 -4.82 2.34 -7.52
N GLY A 88 -5.95 2.53 -6.85
CA GLY A 88 -6.92 1.45 -6.69
C GLY A 88 -8.23 1.87 -6.06
N PHE A 89 -9.15 0.90 -5.99
CA PHE A 89 -10.42 1.03 -5.31
C PHE A 89 -10.42 0.24 -4.01
N ARG A 90 -11.02 0.80 -2.97
CA ARG A 90 -11.24 0.14 -1.67
C ARG A 90 -12.72 0.03 -1.40
N VAL A 91 -13.16 -1.14 -0.97
CA VAL A 91 -14.54 -1.38 -0.50
C VAL A 91 -14.55 -1.33 1.03
N TYR A 92 -15.49 -0.59 1.58
CA TYR A 92 -15.71 -0.43 3.02
C TYR A 92 -16.91 -1.27 3.45
N PHE A 93 -16.69 -2.17 4.40
CA PHE A 93 -17.72 -2.94 5.10
C PHE A 93 -17.97 -2.37 6.49
#